data_AF-A0A7L5UGI1-F1
#
_entry.id   AF-A0A7L5UGI1-F1
#
_cell.length_a   1.000
_cell.length_b   1.000
_cell.length_c   1.000
_cell.angle_alpha   90.00
_cell.angle_beta   90.00
_cell.angle_gamma   90.00
#
_symmetry.space_group_name_H-M   'P 1'
#
loop_
_entity.id
_entity.type
_entity.pdbx_description
1 polymer ?
#
loop_
_entity_poly.entity_id
_entity_poly.type
_entity_poly.pdbx_seq_one_letter_code
_entity_poly.pdbx_strand_id
1 'polypeptide(L)'
;MILEKLTGIYGPFTLFTATVMFCIFKNINWHSRVVNIFAHTTFGVYLISDNSFVRVFLWHEWLPNGSFADTTAVNYLIVVLLGSLLVYVICSLIDLVGYQLIFGQLFNRLSNFLDNRLTRFLGKKYES
;
A
#
# COMPACT_ATOMS: atom_id res chain seq x y z
N MET A 1 -5.79 -0.35 -33.99
CA MET A 1 -6.78 0.67 -33.62
C MET A 1 -7.89 0.20 -32.67
N ILE A 2 -8.86 -0.66 -33.06
CA ILE A 2 -9.91 -1.14 -32.10
C ILE A 2 -9.30 -2.04 -31.02
N LEU A 3 -8.41 -2.96 -31.41
CA LEU A 3 -7.73 -3.87 -30.49
C LEU A 3 -6.86 -3.11 -29.46
N GLU A 4 -6.17 -2.04 -29.88
CA GLU A 4 -5.35 -1.21 -28.97
C GLU A 4 -6.20 -0.45 -27.93
N LYS A 5 -7.40 0.00 -28.30
CA LYS A 5 -8.32 0.62 -27.32
C LYS A 5 -8.85 -0.41 -26.32
N LEU A 6 -8.99 -1.67 -26.73
CA LEU A 6 -9.46 -2.75 -25.89
C LEU A 6 -8.38 -3.24 -24.92
N THR A 7 -7.12 -3.33 -25.37
CA THR A 7 -5.97 -3.77 -24.58
C THR A 7 -5.22 -2.64 -23.87
N GLY A 8 -5.68 -1.40 -24.02
CA GLY A 8 -5.10 -0.25 -23.35
C GLY A 8 -5.20 -0.37 -21.83
N ILE A 9 -4.35 0.40 -21.12
CA ILE A 9 -4.29 0.39 -19.64
C ILE A 9 -5.67 0.66 -19.01
N TYR A 10 -6.47 1.54 -19.63
CA TYR A 10 -7.85 1.87 -19.23
C TYR A 10 -8.92 1.14 -20.04
N GLY A 11 -8.54 0.10 -20.76
CA GLY A 11 -9.44 -0.70 -21.59
C GLY A 11 -10.37 -1.58 -20.75
N PRO A 12 -11.50 -2.02 -21.32
CA PRO A 12 -12.46 -2.88 -20.63
C PRO A 12 -11.85 -4.23 -20.21
N PHE A 13 -10.82 -4.72 -20.91
CA PHE A 13 -10.12 -5.94 -20.52
C PHE A 13 -9.40 -5.81 -19.17
N THR A 14 -8.82 -4.66 -18.86
CA THR A 14 -8.16 -4.42 -17.57
C THR A 14 -9.16 -4.41 -16.42
N LEU A 15 -10.35 -3.83 -16.64
CA LEU A 15 -11.43 -3.86 -15.64
C LEU A 15 -11.93 -5.30 -15.43
N PHE A 16 -12.06 -6.06 -16.51
CA PHE A 16 -12.46 -7.45 -16.45
C PHE A 16 -11.46 -8.30 -15.65
N THR A 17 -10.15 -8.19 -15.95
CA THR A 17 -9.12 -8.94 -15.22
C THR A 17 -9.05 -8.55 -13.76
N ALA A 18 -9.13 -7.25 -13.43
CA ALA A 18 -9.17 -6.77 -12.05
C ALA A 18 -10.38 -7.34 -11.28
N THR A 19 -11.56 -7.34 -11.91
CA THR A 19 -12.80 -7.87 -11.30
C THR A 19 -12.70 -9.38 -11.05
N VAL A 20 -12.17 -10.15 -12.02
CA VAL A 20 -11.97 -11.60 -11.87
C VAL A 20 -10.96 -11.89 -10.76
N MET A 21 -9.84 -11.19 -10.73
CA MET A 21 -8.81 -11.30 -9.68
C MET A 21 -9.43 -11.05 -8.29
N PHE A 22 -10.21 -9.97 -8.15
CA PHE A 22 -10.90 -9.65 -6.91
C PHE A 22 -11.90 -10.74 -6.49
N CYS A 23 -12.70 -11.26 -7.42
CA CYS A 23 -13.65 -12.34 -7.16
C CYS A 23 -12.97 -13.64 -6.69
N ILE A 24 -11.79 -13.96 -7.24
CA ILE A 24 -10.98 -15.11 -6.80
C ILE A 24 -10.58 -14.94 -5.34
N PHE A 25 -9.97 -13.80 -4.99
CA PHE A 25 -9.53 -13.55 -3.62
C PHE A 25 -10.68 -13.42 -2.62
N LYS A 26 -11.83 -12.89 -3.04
CA LYS A 26 -13.02 -12.75 -2.19
C LYS A 26 -13.51 -14.09 -1.62
N ASN A 27 -13.36 -15.17 -2.39
CA ASN A 27 -13.85 -16.50 -1.99
C ASN A 27 -12.81 -17.33 -1.21
N ILE A 28 -11.59 -16.82 -1.04
CA ILE A 28 -10.52 -17.49 -0.30
C ILE A 28 -10.58 -17.05 1.16
N ASN A 29 -11.06 -17.92 2.04
CA ASN A 29 -11.07 -17.69 3.49
C ASN A 29 -9.73 -18.11 4.13
N TRP A 30 -8.64 -17.43 3.75
CA TRP A 30 -7.31 -17.68 4.32
C TRP A 30 -6.89 -16.51 5.21
N HIS A 31 -6.79 -16.76 6.51
CA HIS A 31 -6.29 -15.78 7.47
C HIS A 31 -4.92 -16.21 7.99
N SER A 32 -3.89 -15.44 7.70
CA SER A 32 -2.54 -15.66 8.22
C SER A 32 -2.02 -14.36 8.84
N ARG A 33 -1.57 -14.43 10.09
CA ARG A 33 -1.00 -13.28 10.80
C ARG A 33 0.20 -12.69 10.04
N VAL A 34 1.03 -13.56 9.47
CA VAL A 34 2.21 -13.15 8.69
C VAL A 34 1.78 -12.40 7.44
N VAL A 35 0.83 -12.95 6.67
CA VAL A 35 0.32 -12.31 5.44
C VAL A 35 -0.33 -10.97 5.76
N ASN A 36 -1.11 -10.87 6.84
CA ASN A 36 -1.71 -9.60 7.25
C ASN A 36 -0.64 -8.56 7.61
N ILE A 37 0.44 -8.94 8.31
CA ILE A 37 1.54 -8.01 8.61
C ILE A 37 2.17 -7.51 7.31
N PHE A 38 2.51 -8.41 6.39
CA PHE A 38 3.08 -8.01 5.10
C PHE A 38 2.12 -7.13 4.28
N ALA A 39 0.82 -7.45 4.25
CA ALA A 39 -0.17 -6.66 3.54
C ALA A 39 -0.27 -5.24 4.11
N HIS A 40 -0.32 -5.10 5.45
CA HIS A 40 -0.34 -3.80 6.10
C HIS A 40 0.95 -3.01 5.83
N THR A 41 2.11 -3.62 6.01
CA THR A 41 3.40 -2.94 5.80
C THR A 41 3.62 -2.54 4.34
N THR A 42 3.28 -3.43 3.39
CA THR A 42 3.41 -3.13 1.96
C THR A 42 2.51 -1.98 1.55
N PHE A 43 1.29 -1.94 2.09
CA PHE A 43 0.36 -0.84 1.86
C PHE A 43 0.89 0.50 2.43
N GLY A 44 1.46 0.48 3.63
CA GLY A 44 2.09 1.66 4.23
C GLY A 44 3.29 2.18 3.43
N VAL A 45 4.18 1.27 3.01
CA VAL A 45 5.31 1.61 2.12
C VAL A 45 4.84 2.22 0.80
N TYR A 46 3.79 1.66 0.18
CA TYR A 46 3.19 2.23 -1.02
C TYR A 46 2.72 3.67 -0.81
N LEU A 47 1.99 3.96 0.28
CA LEU A 47 1.52 5.31 0.59
C LEU A 47 2.66 6.32 0.77
N ILE A 48 3.77 5.90 1.38
CA ILE A 48 4.94 6.76 1.59
C ILE A 48 5.66 7.00 0.25
N SER A 49 5.91 5.93 -0.50
CA SER A 49 6.69 5.98 -1.74
C SER A 49 5.97 6.64 -2.92
N ASP A 50 4.64 6.52 -3.01
CA ASP A 50 3.83 7.14 -4.07
C ASP A 50 3.43 8.59 -3.75
N ASN A 51 3.77 9.07 -2.55
CA ASN A 51 3.53 10.46 -2.18
C ASN A 51 4.30 11.41 -3.10
N SER A 52 3.62 12.43 -3.64
CA SER A 52 4.21 13.37 -4.60
C SER A 52 5.46 14.09 -4.09
N PHE A 53 5.61 14.31 -2.79
CA PHE A 53 6.82 14.90 -2.21
C PHE A 53 7.96 13.87 -2.20
N VAL A 54 7.71 12.71 -1.58
CA VAL A 54 8.71 11.66 -1.36
C VAL A 54 9.20 11.06 -2.68
N ARG A 55 8.30 10.90 -3.66
CA ARG A 55 8.63 10.43 -5.01
C ARG A 55 9.69 11.30 -5.70
N VAL A 56 9.62 12.62 -5.56
CA VAL A 56 10.61 13.51 -6.18
C VAL A 56 11.98 13.31 -5.54
N PHE A 57 12.06 13.26 -4.21
CA PHE A 57 13.34 13.02 -3.53
C PHE A 57 13.94 11.64 -3.87
N LEU A 58 13.11 10.59 -3.91
CA LEU A 58 13.56 9.23 -4.19
C LEU A 58 14.10 9.06 -5.61
N TRP A 59 13.35 9.53 -6.61
CA TRP A 59 13.61 9.19 -8.02
C TRP A 59 14.25 10.33 -8.81
N HIS A 60 14.28 11.54 -8.28
CA HIS A 60 14.92 12.68 -8.93
C HIS A 60 16.26 13.03 -8.26
N GLU A 61 16.31 13.03 -6.93
CA GLU A 61 17.53 13.38 -6.18
C GLU A 61 18.42 12.17 -5.90
N TRP A 62 17.84 11.04 -5.46
CA TRP A 62 18.62 9.88 -4.98
C TRP A 62 18.95 8.87 -6.08
N LEU A 63 18.01 8.62 -7.00
CA LEU A 63 18.23 7.79 -8.20
C LEU A 63 17.91 8.58 -9.48
N PRO A 64 18.73 9.59 -9.85
CA PRO A 64 18.53 10.31 -11.10
C PRO A 64 18.69 9.35 -12.29
N ASN A 65 17.57 9.03 -12.95
CA ASN A 65 17.48 8.12 -14.09
C ASN A 65 18.44 8.50 -15.25
N GLY A 66 18.83 9.78 -15.35
CA GLY A 66 19.72 10.28 -16.40
C GLY A 66 21.18 9.84 -16.27
N SER A 67 21.65 9.46 -15.07
CA SER A 67 23.08 9.17 -14.86
C SER A 67 23.50 7.77 -15.31
N PHE A 68 22.53 6.89 -15.63
CA PHE A 68 22.78 5.49 -15.99
C PHE A 68 22.42 5.17 -17.45
N ALA A 69 22.03 6.18 -18.24
CA ALA A 69 21.58 6.02 -19.62
C ALA A 69 22.66 5.40 -20.54
N ASP A 70 23.94 5.59 -20.23
CA ASP A 70 25.07 5.05 -21.00
C ASP A 70 25.57 3.67 -20.52
N THR A 71 24.94 3.09 -19.49
CA THR A 71 25.35 1.79 -18.95
C THR A 71 24.60 0.63 -19.59
N THR A 72 25.22 -0.55 -19.64
CA THR A 72 24.61 -1.79 -20.13
C THR A 72 23.27 -2.04 -19.42
N ALA A 73 22.24 -2.46 -20.16
CA ALA A 73 20.88 -2.65 -19.64
C ALA A 73 20.81 -3.49 -18.35
N VAL A 74 21.73 -4.44 -18.18
CA VAL A 74 21.85 -5.28 -16.97
C VAL A 74 22.27 -4.47 -15.74
N ASN A 75 23.23 -3.55 -15.87
CA ASN A 75 23.67 -2.70 -14.77
C ASN A 75 22.56 -1.73 -14.33
N TYR A 76 21.83 -1.18 -15.30
CA TYR A 76 20.66 -0.35 -15.01
C TYR A 76 19.62 -1.11 -14.19
N LEU A 77 19.27 -2.34 -14.60
CA LEU A 77 18.30 -3.16 -13.87
C LEU A 77 18.76 -3.47 -12.45
N ILE A 78 20.04 -3.80 -12.25
CA ILE A 78 20.59 -4.09 -10.92
C ILE A 78 20.53 -2.86 -10.02
N VAL A 79 20.92 -1.68 -10.52
CA VAL A 79 20.89 -0.43 -9.76
C VAL A 79 19.46 -0.05 -9.37
N VAL A 80 18.52 -0.10 -10.32
CA VAL A 80 17.11 0.22 -10.05
C VAL A 80 16.52 -0.77 -9.05
N LEU A 81 16.81 -2.06 -9.18
CA LEU A 81 16.30 -3.10 -8.29
C LEU A 81 16.86 -2.96 -6.88
N LEU A 82 18.17 -2.76 -6.73
CA LEU A 82 18.81 -2.52 -5.43
C LEU A 82 18.34 -1.20 -4.79
N GLY A 83 18.22 -0.14 -5.59
CA GLY A 83 17.68 1.15 -5.14
C GLY A 83 16.26 1.01 -4.62
N SER A 84 15.37 0.36 -5.40
CA SER A 84 13.99 0.10 -5.00
C SER A 84 13.91 -0.74 -3.72
N LEU A 85 14.81 -1.72 -3.56
CA LEU A 85 14.88 -2.55 -2.36
C LEU A 85 15.33 -1.76 -1.13
N LEU A 86 16.33 -0.88 -1.27
CA LEU A 86 16.75 0.03 -0.20
C LEU A 86 15.63 0.97 0.22
N VAL A 87 14.95 1.58 -0.75
CA VAL A 87 13.80 2.46 -0.51
C VAL A 87 12.69 1.71 0.22
N TYR A 88 12.39 0.49 -0.22
CA TYR A 88 11.41 -0.38 0.43
C TYR A 88 11.78 -0.66 1.89
N VAL A 89 13.04 -0.99 2.17
CA VAL A 89 13.51 -1.23 3.55
C VAL A 89 13.37 0.03 4.41
N ILE A 90 13.79 1.20 3.92
CA ILE A 90 13.70 2.46 4.66
C ILE A 90 12.23 2.82 4.94
N CYS A 91 11.37 2.75 3.90
CA CYS A 91 9.95 3.03 4.05
C CYS A 91 9.27 2.04 5.00
N SER A 92 9.67 0.76 4.96
CA SER A 92 9.15 -0.29 5.85
C SER A 92 9.54 -0.01 7.30
N LEU A 93 10.78 0.41 7.57
CA LEU A 93 11.20 0.82 8.91
C LEU A 93 10.39 2.03 9.41
N ILE A 94 10.17 3.03 8.56
CA ILE A 94 9.34 4.20 8.91
C ILE A 94 7.90 3.78 9.18
N ASP A 95 7.33 2.89 8.36
CA ASP A 95 5.98 2.36 8.54
C ASP A 95 5.85 1.58 9.85
N LEU A 96 6.81 0.71 10.19
CA LEU A 96 6.78 -0.03 11.46
C LEU A 96 6.81 0.90 12.67
N VAL A 97 7.67 1.93 12.67
CA VAL A 97 7.75 2.91 13.76
C VAL A 97 6.49 3.77 13.82
N GLY A 98 6.00 4.22 12.66
CA GLY A 98 4.78 5.02 12.55
C GLY A 98 3.54 4.25 12.99
N TYR A 99 3.41 3.00 12.58
CA TYR A 99 2.30 2.11 12.96
C TYR A 99 2.28 1.86 14.47
N GLN A 100 3.43 1.56 15.09
CA GLN A 100 3.48 1.31 16.53
C GLN A 100 3.08 2.54 17.36
N LEU A 101 3.50 3.74 16.95
CA LEU A 101 3.23 4.98 17.67
C LEU A 101 1.82 5.52 17.41
N ILE A 102 1.41 5.58 16.13
CA ILE A 102 0.18 6.24 15.71
C ILE A 102 -1.00 5.27 15.82
N PHE A 103 -0.86 4.03 15.36
CA PHE A 103 -1.98 3.08 15.34
C PHE A 103 -2.35 2.64 16.75
N GLY A 104 -1.38 2.40 17.63
CA GLY A 104 -1.67 2.09 19.05
C GLY A 104 -2.45 3.21 19.75
N GLN A 105 -2.07 4.46 19.53
CA GLN A 105 -2.76 5.61 20.13
C GLN A 105 -4.11 5.92 19.47
N LEU A 106 -4.18 5.87 18.13
CA LEU A 106 -5.39 6.13 17.36
C LEU A 106 -6.44 5.04 17.56
N PHE A 107 -6.04 3.77 17.56
CA PHE A 107 -6.93 2.64 17.76
C PHE A 107 -7.54 2.65 19.17
N ASN A 108 -6.75 2.97 20.20
CA ASN A 108 -7.27 3.14 21.56
C ASN A 108 -8.29 4.30 21.64
N ARG A 109 -8.03 5.42 20.96
CA ARG A 109 -9.00 6.53 20.88
C ARG A 109 -10.26 6.15 20.12
N LEU A 110 -10.14 5.43 19.00
CA LEU A 110 -11.27 5.00 18.18
C LEU A 110 -12.13 3.98 18.93
N SER A 111 -11.50 3.01 19.59
CA SER A 111 -12.17 2.02 20.44
C SER A 111 -12.96 2.71 21.55
N ASN A 112 -12.33 3.63 22.29
CA ASN A 112 -13.01 4.37 23.35
C ASN A 112 -14.15 5.26 22.82
N PHE A 113 -14.01 5.82 21.61
CA PHE A 113 -15.07 6.63 21.00
C PHE A 113 -16.25 5.76 20.54
N LEU A 114 -15.96 4.63 19.90
CA LEU A 114 -16.97 3.65 19.48
C LEU A 114 -17.70 3.08 20.69
N ASP A 115 -16.98 2.70 21.74
CA ASP A 115 -17.54 2.15 22.96
C ASP A 115 -18.45 3.16 23.67
N ASN A 116 -18.01 4.43 23.78
CA ASN A 116 -18.84 5.51 24.32
C ASN A 116 -20.12 5.79 23.49
N ARG A 117 -20.07 5.59 22.18
CA ARG A 117 -21.25 5.71 21.31
C ARG A 117 -22.15 4.48 21.46
N LEU A 118 -21.57 3.28 21.45
CA LEU A 118 -22.29 2.01 21.52
C LEU A 118 -23.02 1.87 22.85
N THR A 119 -22.37 2.19 23.97
CA THR A 119 -22.97 2.20 25.30
C THR A 119 -24.12 3.21 25.41
N ARG A 120 -24.03 4.39 24.78
CA ARG A 120 -25.15 5.34 24.72
C ARG A 120 -26.34 4.82 23.91
N PHE A 121 -26.10 4.08 22.83
CA PHE A 121 -27.17 3.53 22.00
C PHE A 121 -27.79 2.24 22.57
N LEU A 122 -26.99 1.36 23.17
CA LEU A 122 -27.44 0.10 23.76
C LEU A 122 -27.95 0.27 25.20
N GLY A 123 -27.36 1.17 25.99
CA GLY A 123 -27.81 1.46 27.36
C GLY A 123 -29.23 2.03 27.38
N LYS A 124 -29.59 2.83 26.38
CA LYS A 124 -30.96 3.36 26.22
C LYS A 124 -32.00 2.29 25.88
N LYS A 125 -31.59 1.08 25.47
CA LYS A 125 -32.48 -0.01 25.05
C LYS A 125 -32.83 -0.98 26.19
N TYR A 126 -32.16 -0.91 27.35
CA TYR A 126 -32.38 -1.80 28.49
C TYR A 126 -33.20 -1.18 29.64
N GLU A 127 -33.52 0.13 29.57
CA GLU A 127 -34.39 0.84 30.53
C GLU A 127 -35.80 1.13 30.00
N SER A 128 -36.24 0.46 28.92
CA SER A 128 -37.61 0.56 28.35
C SER A 128 -38.31 -0.79 28.41
#